data_AF-A0A494Y228-F1
#
_entry.id   AF-A0A494Y228-F1
#
_cell.length_a   1.000
_cell.length_b   1.000
_cell.length_c   1.000
_cell.angle_alpha   90.00
_cell.angle_beta   90.00
_cell.angle_gamma   90.00
#
_symmetry.space_group_name_H-M   'P 1'
#
loop_
_entity.id
_entity.type
_entity.pdbx_description
1 polymer ?
#
loop_
_entity_poly.entity_id
_entity_poly.type
_entity_poly.pdbx_seq_one_letter_code
_entity_poly.pdbx_strand_id
1 'polypeptide(L)'
;MAQKKRLNSYEKAIVEQLQLLYGYAPAAAKLIVEEYRAVIGLIGGYPMAADYAEYFHIATQAGRTGKEWTNAIQKRREEAAALAL
;
A
#
# COMPACT_ATOMS: atom_id res chain seq x y z
N MET A 1 -14.94 -3.71 -15.73
CA MET A 1 -15.12 -2.39 -15.08
C MET A 1 -14.87 -2.57 -13.59
N ALA A 2 -13.69 -2.19 -13.08
CA ALA A 2 -13.41 -2.29 -11.65
C ALA A 2 -14.24 -1.22 -10.90
N GLN A 3 -15.17 -1.65 -10.06
CA GLN A 3 -15.99 -0.76 -9.24
C GLN A 3 -15.06 0.06 -8.33
N LYS A 4 -14.96 1.38 -8.54
CA LYS A 4 -14.18 2.28 -7.67
C LYS A 4 -14.78 2.28 -6.26
N LYS A 5 -14.30 1.38 -5.41
CA LYS A 5 -14.73 1.24 -4.01
C LYS A 5 -14.32 2.50 -3.25
N ARG A 6 -15.30 3.16 -2.61
CA ARG A 6 -15.06 4.32 -1.73
C ARG A 6 -13.99 3.99 -0.69
N LEU A 7 -13.12 4.95 -0.39
CA LEU A 7 -12.10 4.81 0.66
C LEU A 7 -12.77 4.66 2.03
N ASN A 8 -12.31 3.70 2.83
CA ASN A 8 -12.68 3.57 4.24
C ASN A 8 -11.94 4.62 5.10
N SER A 9 -12.28 4.72 6.39
CA SER A 9 -11.68 5.75 7.28
C SER A 9 -10.16 5.61 7.42
N TYR A 10 -9.64 4.39 7.45
CA TYR A 10 -8.21 4.13 7.57
C TYR A 10 -7.46 4.50 6.28
N GLU A 11 -8.00 4.13 5.13
CA GLU A 11 -7.47 4.52 3.81
C GLU A 11 -7.47 6.04 3.63
N LYS A 12 -8.50 6.75 4.12
CA LYS A 12 -8.53 8.22 4.12
C LYS A 12 -7.42 8.81 4.98
N ALA A 13 -7.15 8.22 6.15
CA ALA A 13 -6.05 8.66 7.00
C ALA A 13 -4.69 8.50 6.29
N ILE A 14 -4.48 7.43 5.52
CA ILE A 14 -3.26 7.26 4.70
C ILE A 14 -3.17 8.36 3.63
N VAL A 15 -4.27 8.67 2.96
CA VAL A 15 -4.34 9.77 1.98
C VAL A 15 -3.99 11.11 2.62
N GLU A 16 -4.46 11.38 3.84
CA GLU A 16 -4.09 12.59 4.60
C GLU A 16 -2.60 12.62 4.95
N GLN A 17 -2.03 11.50 5.41
CA GLN A 17 -0.61 11.42 5.72
C GLN A 17 0.28 11.59 4.48
N LEU A 18 -0.12 11.06 3.31
CA LEU A 18 0.59 11.30 2.04
C LEU A 18 0.63 12.79 1.67
N GLN A 19 -0.45 13.52 1.94
CA GLN A 19 -0.49 14.97 1.72
C GLN A 19 0.42 15.70 2.71
N LEU A 20 0.28 15.42 4.00
CA LEU A 20 0.99 16.13 5.07
C LEU A 20 2.50 15.89 5.06
N LEU A 21 2.93 14.64 4.86
CA LEU A 21 4.34 14.25 4.99
C LEU A 21 5.12 14.41 3.69
N TYR A 22 4.47 14.23 2.54
CA TYR A 22 5.15 14.17 1.24
C TYR A 22 4.60 15.15 0.19
N GLY A 23 3.63 16.00 0.56
CA GLY A 23 3.15 17.09 -0.30
C GLY A 23 2.35 16.63 -1.53
N TYR A 24 1.85 15.39 -1.56
CA TYR A 24 1.03 14.93 -2.68
C TYR A 24 -0.27 15.74 -2.76
N ALA A 25 -0.72 16.05 -3.99
CA ALA A 25 -2.05 16.60 -4.19
C ALA A 25 -3.12 15.57 -3.77
N PRO A 26 -4.31 16.01 -3.29
CA PRO A 26 -5.34 15.09 -2.80
C PRO A 26 -5.75 13.99 -3.80
N ALA A 27 -5.84 14.35 -5.08
CA ALA A 27 -6.16 13.41 -6.15
C ALA A 27 -5.04 12.39 -6.39
N ALA A 28 -3.77 12.83 -6.35
CA ALA A 28 -2.61 11.96 -6.52
C ALA A 28 -2.45 11.00 -5.34
N ALA A 29 -2.56 11.49 -4.11
CA ALA A 29 -2.51 10.66 -2.90
C ALA A 29 -3.61 9.59 -2.90
N LYS A 30 -4.81 9.92 -3.36
CA LYS A 30 -5.90 8.95 -3.53
C LYS A 30 -5.54 7.86 -4.54
N LEU A 31 -4.98 8.21 -5.69
CA LEU A 31 -4.58 7.24 -6.71
C LEU A 31 -3.49 6.29 -6.19
N ILE A 32 -2.53 6.82 -5.45
CA ILE A 32 -1.50 6.02 -4.77
C ILE A 32 -2.17 5.01 -3.83
N VAL A 33 -3.06 5.44 -2.95
CA VAL A 33 -3.73 4.52 -2.01
C VAL A 33 -4.59 3.49 -2.75
N GLU A 34 -5.25 3.85 -3.85
CA GLU A 34 -6.01 2.89 -4.67
C GLU A 34 -5.09 1.83 -5.31
N GLU A 35 -3.91 2.23 -5.81
CA GLU A 35 -2.90 1.33 -6.41
C GLU A 35 -2.35 0.32 -5.39
N TYR A 36 -2.01 0.78 -4.18
CA TYR A 36 -1.42 -0.08 -3.15
C TYR A 36 -2.45 -0.65 -2.17
N ARG A 37 -3.76 -0.46 -2.38
CA ARG A 37 -4.81 -0.94 -1.48
C ARG A 37 -4.68 -2.43 -1.15
N ALA A 38 -4.33 -3.24 -2.14
CA ALA A 38 -4.17 -4.69 -1.97
C ALA A 38 -2.99 -5.07 -1.05
N VAL A 39 -2.04 -4.16 -0.84
CA VAL A 39 -0.91 -4.34 0.08
C VAL A 39 -1.34 -4.13 1.54
N ILE A 40 -2.37 -3.31 1.78
CA ILE A 40 -2.91 -3.06 3.11
C ILE A 40 -3.48 -4.37 3.66
N GLY A 41 -2.92 -4.85 4.77
CA GLY A 41 -3.29 -6.13 5.39
C GLY A 41 -2.49 -7.35 4.90
N LEU A 42 -1.65 -7.21 3.87
CA LEU A 42 -0.64 -8.21 3.52
C LEU A 42 0.68 -7.98 4.27
N ILE A 43 0.95 -6.74 4.64
CA ILE A 43 2.05 -6.42 5.55
C ILE A 43 1.63 -6.88 6.96
N GLY A 44 2.42 -7.78 7.55
CA GLY A 44 2.21 -8.22 8.93
C GLY A 44 2.46 -7.09 9.93
N GLY A 45 1.90 -7.23 11.13
CA GLY A 45 1.93 -6.18 12.17
C GLY A 45 0.75 -5.23 12.09
N TYR A 46 0.78 -4.18 12.90
CA TYR A 46 -0.24 -3.12 12.93
C TYR A 46 0.39 -1.76 12.54
N PRO A 47 0.80 -1.56 11.27
CA PRO A 47 1.36 -0.28 10.87
C PRO A 47 0.32 0.84 11.06
N MET A 48 0.80 2.03 11.37
CA MET A 48 0.00 3.24 11.41
C MET A 48 -0.19 3.81 9.99
N ALA A 49 -1.13 4.74 9.83
CA ALA A 49 -1.39 5.36 8.53
C ALA A 49 -0.15 6.11 7.97
N ALA A 50 0.68 6.67 8.86
CA ALA A 50 1.93 7.33 8.48
C ALA A 50 2.96 6.34 7.91
N ASP A 51 3.07 5.14 8.50
CA ASP A 51 3.98 4.09 8.00
C ASP A 51 3.57 3.65 6.59
N TYR A 52 2.27 3.43 6.35
CA TYR A 52 1.79 3.12 5.01
C TYR A 52 2.02 4.27 4.02
N ALA A 53 1.87 5.52 4.45
CA ALA A 53 2.18 6.68 3.59
C ALA A 53 3.65 6.70 3.19
N GLU A 54 4.57 6.41 4.12
CA GLU A 54 6.00 6.28 3.83
C GLU A 54 6.28 5.15 2.84
N TYR A 55 5.74 3.96 3.12
CA TYR A 55 5.88 2.79 2.28
C TYR A 55 5.42 3.03 0.84
N PHE A 56 4.25 3.66 0.68
CA PHE A 56 3.70 3.96 -0.64
C PHE A 56 4.48 5.07 -1.33
N HIS A 57 4.96 6.08 -0.59
CA HIS A 57 5.83 7.11 -1.13
C HIS A 57 7.12 6.48 -1.71
N ILE A 58 7.82 5.66 -0.92
CA ILE A 58 9.06 5.00 -1.35
C ILE A 58 8.82 4.10 -2.56
N ALA A 59 7.77 3.28 -2.54
CA ALA A 59 7.45 2.40 -3.67
C ALA A 59 7.13 3.19 -4.95
N THR A 60 6.40 4.30 -4.82
CA THR A 60 6.08 5.20 -5.93
C THR A 60 7.33 5.86 -6.50
N GLN A 61 8.25 6.35 -5.64
CA GLN A 61 9.53 6.91 -6.08
C GLN A 61 10.42 5.87 -6.78
N ALA A 62 10.32 4.60 -6.36
CA ALA A 62 11.03 3.48 -6.97
C ALA A 62 10.36 2.91 -8.23
N GLY A 63 9.22 3.46 -8.66
CA GLY A 63 8.47 2.98 -9.83
C GLY A 63 7.90 1.57 -9.68
N ARG A 64 7.73 1.07 -8.44
CA ARG A 64 7.16 -0.26 -8.16
C ARG A 64 5.65 -0.14 -8.03
N THR A 65 4.91 -1.07 -8.61
CA THR A 65 3.44 -1.11 -8.54
C THR A 65 2.93 -1.86 -7.32
N GLY A 66 1.66 -1.64 -6.95
CA GLY A 66 1.03 -2.39 -5.87
C GLY A 66 0.98 -3.89 -6.17
N LYS A 67 0.74 -4.24 -7.45
CA LYS A 67 0.73 -5.63 -7.93
C LYS A 67 2.08 -6.32 -7.78
N GLU A 68 3.17 -5.66 -8.14
CA GLU A 68 4.52 -6.20 -7.97
C GLU A 68 4.83 -6.46 -6.51
N TRP A 69 4.40 -5.55 -5.62
CA TRP A 69 4.56 -5.72 -4.19
C TRP A 69 3.76 -6.92 -3.67
N THR A 70 2.47 -7.02 -3.99
CA THR A 70 1.65 -8.16 -3.54
C THR A 70 2.23 -9.50 -4.00
N ASN A 71 2.72 -9.57 -5.24
CA ASN A 71 3.36 -10.76 -5.77
C ASN A 71 4.65 -11.11 -5.00
N ALA A 72 5.47 -10.12 -4.68
CA ALA A 72 6.70 -10.33 -3.90
C ALA A 72 6.40 -10.85 -2.47
N ILE A 73 5.34 -10.35 -1.83
CA ILE A 73 4.92 -10.84 -0.51
C ILE A 73 4.44 -12.29 -0.60
N GLN A 74 3.60 -12.61 -1.58
CA GLN A 74 3.07 -13.97 -1.75
C GLN A 74 4.17 -14.98 -2.02
N LYS A 75 5.08 -14.66 -2.97
CA LYS A 75 6.22 -15.50 -3.29
C LYS A 75 7.08 -15.82 -2.06
N ARG A 76 7.40 -14.81 -1.22
CA ARG A 76 8.15 -15.03 0.02
C ARG A 76 7.41 -15.93 1.02
N ARG A 77 6.09 -15.82 1.11
CA ARG A 77 5.28 -16.67 2.00
C ARG A 77 5.25 -18.12 1.51
N GLU A 78 5.15 -18.34 0.20
CA GLU A 78 5.21 -19.66 -0.43
C GLU A 78 6.58 -20.31 -0.20
N GLU A 79 7.66 -19.57 -0.43
CA GLU A 79 9.04 -20.03 -0.18
C GLU A 79 9.25 -20.40 1.31
N ALA A 80 8.76 -19.58 2.23
CA ALA A 80 8.84 -19.86 3.66
C ALA A 80 8.02 -21.10 4.07
N ALA A 81 6.84 -21.30 3.48
CA ALA A 81 6.01 -22.48 3.75
C ALA A 81 6.65 -23.77 3.20
N ALA A 82 7.29 -23.71 2.03
CA ALA A 82 7.97 -24.84 1.42
C ALA A 82 9.20 -25.32 2.23
N LEU A 83 9.86 -24.41 2.96
CA LEU A 83 11.01 -24.73 3.82
C LEU A 83 10.60 -25.27 5.21
N ALA A 84 9.32 -25.17 5.57
CA ALA A 84 8.79 -25.63 6.85
C ALA A 84 8.16 -27.04 6.78
N LEU A 85 8.19 -27.67 5.59
CA LEU A 85 7.78 -29.06 5.30
C LEU A 85 9.01 -29.97 5.20
#